data_AF-A0A4Q6C0W3-F1
#
_entry.id   AF-A0A4Q6C0W3-F1
#
_cell.length_a   1.000
_cell.length_b   1.000
_cell.length_c   1.000
_cell.angle_alpha   90.00
_cell.angle_beta   90.00
_cell.angle_gamma   90.00
#
_symmetry.space_group_name_H-M   'P 1'
#
loop_
_entity.id
_entity.type
_entity.pdbx_description
1 polymer ?
#
loop_
_entity_poly.entity_id
_entity_poly.type
_entity_poly.pdbx_seq_one_letter_code
_entity_poly.pdbx_strand_id
1 'polypeptide(L)'
;MSASPAIATTTIDSVDESRVSAVAGITGSTDNPVDEDTTTAALPVLYGGVAGSKDVGGCGTEKSTVSTCNNCVATNTTSGDNGLLACNERRIHPTLQLRLFVKSDSIESGYPMATFVATTGTVTEFFRSNSSISKNSSGEVLIDWSEICPLMTTSSGTTGGSDTNCELTSGTDQVSIKIRVGVDAITNGVRGGTLESDESTEVQVILRNGIRADSSGVSILDTADPAVQYFEIGSGDKKAFIKDNLRATSGFPQANNIKFRWVRALYEKRESSTTPVWDRISSGSPHRDLEISGDASTSIDLTPRRIEDLDNNSIYDFKLAMVDAARNVGYYTPLADHLICDGGSASDSPETGPECHTARPSEVVGVLEKSVNCFVATAAYGSPMAAEVTTFRRFRDNFLVPNKFGRQFIWFYYKNGPIAAKFIAESDTLRAVSRAALWAPLKFAKFSLTYGIAVAFALLSTLILAPPAVWFGARRLRSRGPRA
;
A
#
# COMPACT_ATOMS: atom_id res chain seq x y z
N MET A 1 -23.50 45.74 -3.18
CA MET A 1 -22.45 44.70 -3.26
C MET A 1 -22.24 44.41 -4.72
N SER A 2 -21.18 44.98 -5.30
CA SER A 2 -20.81 44.75 -6.70
C SER A 2 -20.26 43.33 -6.78
N ALA A 3 -20.96 42.42 -7.47
CA ALA A 3 -20.36 41.16 -7.86
C ALA A 3 -19.18 41.49 -8.78
N SER A 4 -17.98 41.05 -8.40
CA SER A 4 -16.83 41.05 -9.30
C SER A 4 -17.23 40.25 -10.54
N PRO A 5 -17.03 40.74 -11.77
CA PRO A 5 -17.32 39.95 -12.95
C PRO A 5 -16.45 38.70 -12.89
N ALA A 6 -17.08 37.52 -13.01
CA ALA A 6 -16.34 36.27 -13.18
C ALA A 6 -15.44 36.45 -14.40
N ILE A 7 -14.13 36.27 -14.20
CA ILE A 7 -13.15 36.32 -15.29
C ILE A 7 -13.50 35.14 -16.19
N ALA A 8 -13.89 35.46 -17.42
CA ALA A 8 -14.05 34.51 -18.50
C ALA A 8 -12.79 33.61 -18.57
N THR A 9 -12.94 32.30 -18.41
CA THR A 9 -11.81 31.37 -18.29
C THR A 9 -12.03 30.10 -19.09
N THR A 10 -11.07 29.78 -19.94
CA THR A 10 -10.92 28.44 -20.50
C THR A 10 -10.22 27.55 -19.49
N THR A 11 -10.79 26.37 -19.22
CA THR A 11 -10.26 25.42 -18.24
C THR A 11 -10.15 24.02 -18.83
N ILE A 12 -9.29 23.20 -18.22
CA ILE A 12 -9.24 21.77 -18.48
C ILE A 12 -10.22 21.11 -17.53
N ASP A 13 -11.23 20.48 -18.11
CA ASP A 13 -12.30 19.80 -17.40
C ASP A 13 -11.80 18.48 -16.81
N SER A 14 -11.04 17.71 -17.61
CA SER A 14 -10.39 16.47 -17.19
C SER A 14 -9.35 16.00 -18.20
N VAL A 15 -8.58 14.99 -17.81
CA VAL A 15 -7.61 14.28 -18.65
C VAL A 15 -7.86 12.79 -18.54
N ASP A 16 -7.74 12.08 -19.66
CA ASP A 16 -7.77 10.63 -19.66
C ASP A 16 -6.44 10.08 -19.10
N GLU A 17 -6.41 9.79 -17.80
CA GLU A 17 -5.24 9.32 -17.06
C GLU A 17 -4.66 7.99 -17.57
N SER A 18 -5.42 7.23 -18.37
CA SER A 18 -4.89 6.00 -18.98
C SER A 18 -3.83 6.27 -20.06
N ARG A 19 -3.74 7.51 -20.56
CA ARG A 19 -2.87 7.95 -21.67
C ARG A 19 -1.67 8.79 -21.23
N VAL A 20 -1.44 8.89 -19.93
CA VAL A 20 -0.29 9.57 -19.32
C VAL A 20 0.23 8.73 -18.15
N SER A 21 1.47 8.94 -17.75
CA SER A 21 2.02 8.21 -16.61
C SER A 21 1.48 8.72 -15.28
N ALA A 22 1.28 10.04 -15.16
CA ALA A 22 0.62 10.68 -14.02
C ALA A 22 0.14 12.09 -14.37
N VAL A 23 -0.72 12.64 -13.51
CA VAL A 23 -1.26 14.01 -13.62
C VAL A 23 -1.15 14.73 -12.28
N ALA A 24 -0.85 16.03 -12.28
CA ALA A 24 -0.94 16.88 -11.10
C ALA A 24 -1.65 18.21 -11.44
N GLY A 25 -2.36 18.78 -10.47
CA GLY A 25 -2.99 20.10 -10.61
C GLY A 25 -4.27 20.11 -11.46
N ILE A 26 -4.91 18.96 -11.67
CA ILE A 26 -6.19 18.84 -12.40
C ILE A 26 -7.27 18.34 -11.44
N THR A 27 -8.32 19.12 -11.24
CA THR A 27 -9.40 18.80 -10.30
C THR A 27 -10.01 17.43 -10.60
N GLY A 28 -10.12 16.57 -9.57
CA GLY A 28 -10.67 15.21 -9.73
C GLY A 28 -9.69 14.15 -10.22
N SER A 29 -8.43 14.50 -10.50
CA SER A 29 -7.37 13.52 -10.80
C SER A 29 -7.08 12.61 -9.60
N THR A 30 -6.90 11.31 -9.87
CA THR A 30 -6.51 10.33 -8.83
C THR A 30 -5.06 10.46 -8.40
N ASP A 31 -4.25 11.20 -9.17
CA ASP A 31 -2.83 11.36 -8.96
C ASP A 31 -2.45 12.67 -8.26
N ASN A 32 -3.40 13.54 -7.90
CA ASN A 32 -3.05 14.78 -7.21
C ASN A 32 -2.41 14.54 -5.83
N PRO A 33 -1.42 15.36 -5.41
CA PRO A 33 -0.83 15.26 -4.08
C PRO A 33 -1.88 15.53 -2.99
N VAL A 34 -1.78 14.80 -1.88
CA VAL A 34 -2.75 14.85 -0.78
C VAL A 34 -2.60 16.12 0.07
N ASP A 35 -1.42 16.75 0.06
CA ASP A 35 -1.03 17.80 1.01
C ASP A 35 -0.66 19.18 0.41
N GLU A 36 -0.87 19.43 -0.89
CA GLU A 36 -0.62 20.78 -1.43
C GLU A 36 -1.82 21.71 -1.16
N ASP A 37 -1.55 22.74 -0.36
CA ASP A 37 -2.40 23.92 -0.19
C ASP A 37 -2.66 24.56 -1.57
N THR A 38 -3.82 24.25 -2.14
CA THR A 38 -4.32 24.71 -3.46
C THR A 38 -4.53 26.23 -3.58
N THR A 39 -3.98 27.05 -2.67
CA THR A 39 -4.15 28.51 -2.66
C THR A 39 -3.38 29.24 -3.76
N THR A 40 -2.48 28.56 -4.46
CA THR A 40 -1.90 29.04 -5.73
C THR A 40 -2.05 27.94 -6.77
N ALA A 41 -2.82 28.18 -7.84
CA ALA A 41 -2.98 27.20 -8.90
C ALA A 41 -1.66 27.03 -9.66
N ALA A 42 -0.84 26.06 -9.25
CA ALA A 42 0.24 25.54 -10.07
C ALA A 42 -0.36 25.09 -11.42
N LEU A 43 0.36 25.35 -12.52
CA LEU A 43 -0.07 24.93 -13.85
C LEU A 43 -0.37 23.42 -13.85
N PRO A 44 -1.44 22.96 -14.51
CA PRO A 44 -1.67 21.54 -14.73
C PRO A 44 -0.43 20.85 -15.31
N VAL A 45 -0.02 19.74 -14.70
CA VAL A 45 1.18 18.99 -15.11
C VAL A 45 0.78 17.60 -15.61
N LEU A 46 1.29 17.24 -16.78
CA LEU A 46 1.14 15.92 -17.39
C LEU A 46 2.50 15.25 -17.47
N TYR A 47 2.63 14.08 -16.84
CA TYR A 47 3.87 13.32 -16.82
C TYR A 47 3.86 12.21 -17.87
N GLY A 48 4.94 12.15 -18.66
CA GLY A 48 5.35 11.02 -19.48
C GLY A 48 6.58 10.36 -18.88
N GLY A 49 6.41 9.25 -18.19
CA GLY A 49 7.49 8.44 -17.64
C GLY A 49 7.96 7.40 -18.65
N VAL A 50 9.28 7.29 -18.82
CA VAL A 50 9.91 6.46 -19.86
C VAL A 50 11.00 5.52 -19.35
N ALA A 51 11.06 5.33 -18.02
CA ALA A 51 12.01 4.40 -17.42
C ALA A 51 11.85 2.96 -17.92
N GLY A 52 12.98 2.27 -18.01
CA GLY A 52 13.06 0.89 -18.49
C GLY A 52 12.94 0.74 -20.00
N SER A 53 13.25 -0.48 -20.46
CA SER A 53 13.19 -0.83 -21.89
C SER A 53 11.77 -0.74 -22.43
N LYS A 54 11.64 -0.18 -23.65
CA LYS A 54 10.38 -0.14 -24.40
C LYS A 54 9.97 -1.49 -24.99
N ASP A 55 10.87 -2.48 -24.97
CA ASP A 55 10.67 -3.79 -25.60
C ASP A 55 10.41 -4.90 -24.58
N VAL A 56 10.12 -4.53 -23.33
CA VAL A 56 9.86 -5.44 -22.21
C VAL A 56 8.40 -5.34 -21.76
N GLY A 57 7.82 -6.47 -21.37
CA GLY A 57 6.43 -6.55 -20.91
C GLY A 57 5.42 -6.15 -22.00
N GLY A 58 4.32 -5.52 -21.58
CA GLY A 58 3.28 -5.04 -22.50
C GLY A 58 3.78 -3.96 -23.47
N CYS A 59 4.89 -3.29 -23.15
CA CYS A 59 5.49 -2.30 -24.04
C CYS A 59 6.10 -2.90 -25.30
N GLY A 60 6.54 -4.17 -25.27
CA GLY A 60 7.13 -4.84 -26.45
C GLY A 60 6.09 -5.38 -27.45
N THR A 61 4.87 -5.69 -27.00
CA THR A 61 3.88 -6.44 -27.79
C THR A 61 2.53 -5.75 -27.98
N GLU A 62 2.16 -4.78 -27.14
CA GLU A 62 0.78 -4.25 -27.07
C GLU A 62 0.74 -2.70 -27.01
N LYS A 63 1.31 -2.03 -28.02
CA LYS A 63 1.30 -0.56 -28.10
C LYS A 63 -0.06 -0.05 -28.59
N SER A 64 -0.87 0.44 -27.65
CA SER A 64 -2.24 0.94 -27.86
C SER A 64 -2.26 2.47 -27.99
N THR A 65 -3.12 3.02 -28.86
CA THR A 65 -3.28 4.48 -28.95
C THR A 65 -3.99 5.08 -27.74
N VAL A 66 -4.59 4.24 -26.89
CA VAL A 66 -5.51 4.67 -25.83
C VAL A 66 -5.08 4.28 -24.42
N SER A 67 -3.96 3.59 -24.27
CA SER A 67 -3.48 3.16 -22.95
C SER A 67 -1.96 3.09 -22.91
N THR A 68 -1.38 3.54 -21.81
CA THR A 68 0.02 3.31 -21.45
C THR A 68 0.33 1.80 -21.38
N CYS A 69 1.62 1.46 -21.41
CA CYS A 69 2.08 0.08 -21.33
C CYS A 69 2.86 -0.16 -20.03
N ASN A 70 2.83 -1.41 -19.55
CA ASN A 70 3.56 -1.83 -18.36
C ASN A 70 4.82 -2.61 -18.75
N ASN A 71 6.00 -2.14 -18.32
CA ASN A 71 7.26 -2.87 -18.42
C ASN A 71 7.87 -3.26 -17.06
N CYS A 72 7.17 -3.02 -15.95
CA CYS A 72 7.48 -3.57 -14.62
C CYS A 72 7.03 -5.04 -14.54
N VAL A 73 7.77 -5.92 -15.21
CA VAL A 73 7.48 -7.34 -15.28
C VAL A 73 8.66 -8.18 -14.81
N ALA A 74 8.38 -9.36 -14.28
CA ALA A 74 9.42 -10.32 -13.95
C ALA A 74 10.08 -10.86 -15.24
N THR A 75 11.31 -10.44 -15.51
CA THR A 75 12.16 -11.06 -16.54
C THR A 75 12.99 -12.16 -15.86
N ASN A 76 12.82 -13.42 -16.28
CA ASN A 76 13.57 -14.63 -15.86
C ASN A 76 14.08 -14.71 -14.39
N THR A 77 13.28 -15.40 -13.57
CA THR A 77 13.27 -15.49 -12.10
C THR A 77 14.39 -16.31 -11.42
N THR A 78 15.63 -16.32 -11.92
CA THR A 78 16.72 -17.13 -11.32
C THR A 78 17.97 -16.37 -10.88
N SER A 79 17.96 -15.04 -10.90
CA SER A 79 19.06 -14.26 -10.34
C SER A 79 18.51 -13.06 -9.59
N GLY A 80 18.52 -13.15 -8.25
CA GLY A 80 18.29 -12.02 -7.38
C GLY A 80 19.11 -10.80 -7.81
N ASP A 81 18.52 -9.62 -7.59
CA ASP A 81 19.00 -8.28 -7.94
C ASP A 81 19.18 -7.96 -9.44
N ASN A 82 19.43 -8.94 -10.31
CA ASN A 82 19.47 -8.70 -11.76
C ASN A 82 18.06 -8.50 -12.38
N GLY A 83 16.99 -8.84 -11.65
CA GLY A 83 15.59 -8.60 -12.03
C GLY A 83 14.99 -7.29 -11.52
N LEU A 84 15.81 -6.44 -10.88
CA LEU A 84 15.43 -5.13 -10.37
C LEU A 84 15.64 -4.08 -11.46
N LEU A 85 14.94 -4.28 -12.57
CA LEU A 85 14.99 -3.39 -13.72
C LEU A 85 14.34 -2.05 -13.38
N ALA A 86 14.90 -0.96 -13.94
CA ALA A 86 14.17 0.29 -14.02
C ALA A 86 12.90 0.08 -14.86
N CYS A 87 11.77 0.61 -14.43
CA CYS A 87 10.50 0.35 -15.11
C CYS A 87 9.45 1.42 -14.83
N ASN A 88 8.33 1.35 -15.52
CA ASN A 88 7.14 2.17 -15.31
C ASN A 88 5.88 1.36 -15.69
N GLU A 89 4.91 1.32 -14.78
CA GLU A 89 3.65 0.58 -14.98
C GLU A 89 2.69 1.29 -15.94
N ARG A 90 2.86 2.60 -16.09
CA ARG A 90 2.13 3.47 -17.00
C ARG A 90 3.10 4.16 -17.95
N ARG A 91 4.03 3.40 -18.52
CA ARG A 91 5.03 3.94 -19.45
C ARG A 91 4.34 4.48 -20.70
N ILE A 92 4.70 5.70 -21.10
CA ILE A 92 4.24 6.24 -22.38
C ILE A 92 5.01 5.60 -23.54
N HIS A 93 4.45 5.69 -24.74
CA HIS A 93 5.09 5.27 -25.97
C HIS A 93 4.60 6.15 -27.14
N PRO A 94 5.30 6.17 -28.28
CA PRO A 94 5.05 7.15 -29.33
C PRO A 94 3.66 7.15 -29.95
N THR A 95 3.09 5.96 -30.12
CA THR A 95 1.76 5.77 -30.71
C THR A 95 0.62 6.10 -29.74
N LEU A 96 0.92 6.40 -28.47
CA LEU A 96 -0.07 6.79 -27.48
C LEU A 96 -0.56 8.21 -27.77
N GLN A 97 -1.87 8.44 -27.68
CA GLN A 97 -2.44 9.77 -27.87
C GLN A 97 -2.85 10.35 -26.53
N LEU A 98 -2.35 11.53 -26.20
CA LEU A 98 -2.84 12.35 -25.10
C LEU A 98 -4.25 12.84 -25.44
N ARG A 99 -5.19 12.69 -24.50
CA ARG A 99 -6.57 13.17 -24.65
C ARG A 99 -6.93 14.14 -23.53
N LEU A 100 -7.23 15.38 -23.90
CA LEU A 100 -7.60 16.47 -23.00
C LEU A 100 -9.04 16.89 -23.24
N PHE A 101 -9.80 17.10 -22.16
CA PHE A 101 -11.13 17.67 -22.22
C PHE A 101 -11.08 19.13 -21.83
N VAL A 102 -11.56 19.99 -22.71
CA VAL A 102 -11.45 21.44 -22.60
C VAL A 102 -12.84 22.03 -22.58
N LYS A 103 -13.05 23.03 -21.72
CA LYS A 103 -14.30 23.77 -21.62
C LYS A 103 -14.00 25.25 -21.54
N SER A 104 -14.85 26.06 -22.17
CA SER A 104 -14.77 27.51 -22.07
C SER A 104 -16.13 28.07 -21.68
N ASP A 105 -16.14 28.95 -20.68
CA ASP A 105 -17.31 29.73 -20.28
C ASP A 105 -17.35 31.11 -20.95
N SER A 106 -16.31 31.46 -21.69
CA SER A 106 -16.09 32.77 -22.31
C SER A 106 -16.39 32.77 -23.80
N ILE A 107 -16.22 31.63 -24.46
CA ILE A 107 -16.35 31.49 -25.91
C ILE A 107 -17.73 30.92 -26.25
N GLU A 108 -18.49 31.67 -27.05
CA GLU A 108 -19.84 31.28 -27.47
C GLU A 108 -19.85 30.06 -28.39
N SER A 109 -18.89 29.99 -29.32
CA SER A 109 -18.66 28.84 -30.22
C SER A 109 -17.21 28.82 -30.72
N GLY A 110 -16.61 27.64 -30.80
CA GLY A 110 -15.24 27.49 -31.32
C GLY A 110 -14.76 26.06 -31.42
N TYR A 111 -13.53 25.86 -31.90
CA TYR A 111 -12.94 24.53 -32.08
C TYR A 111 -11.91 24.24 -30.97
N PRO A 112 -12.03 23.13 -30.23
CA PRO A 112 -10.98 22.67 -29.33
C PRO A 112 -9.66 22.51 -30.08
N MET A 113 -8.60 23.09 -29.53
CA MET A 113 -7.28 23.10 -30.15
C MET A 113 -6.18 23.05 -29.08
N ALA A 114 -5.01 22.54 -29.47
CA ALA A 114 -3.79 22.72 -28.71
C ALA A 114 -2.64 23.21 -29.60
N THR A 115 -1.83 24.10 -29.04
CA THR A 115 -0.66 24.67 -29.71
C THR A 115 0.56 24.67 -28.80
N PHE A 116 1.73 24.61 -29.41
CA PHE A 116 3.01 24.89 -28.76
C PHE A 116 3.58 26.18 -29.32
N VAL A 117 4.05 27.06 -28.43
CA VAL A 117 4.72 28.29 -28.82
C VAL A 117 6.19 28.17 -28.42
N ALA A 118 7.06 28.01 -29.41
CA ALA A 118 8.50 27.95 -29.18
C ALA A 118 9.02 29.28 -28.62
N THR A 119 10.18 29.26 -27.97
CA THR A 119 10.86 30.48 -27.48
C THR A 119 11.20 31.48 -28.59
N THR A 120 11.32 31.00 -29.83
CA THR A 120 11.50 31.84 -31.03
C THR A 120 10.21 32.50 -31.52
N GLY A 121 9.07 32.26 -30.85
CA GLY A 121 7.75 32.76 -31.24
C GLY A 121 7.07 31.94 -32.35
N THR A 122 7.69 30.86 -32.80
CA THR A 122 7.08 29.95 -33.80
C THR A 122 5.97 29.13 -33.15
N VAL A 123 4.79 29.10 -33.78
CA VAL A 123 3.62 28.35 -33.30
C VAL A 123 3.51 27.03 -34.06
N THR A 124 3.44 25.93 -33.33
CA THR A 124 3.11 24.61 -33.86
C THR A 124 1.68 24.25 -33.45
N GLU A 125 0.81 23.97 -34.42
CA GLU A 125 -0.52 23.39 -34.17
C GLU A 125 -0.39 21.87 -34.04
N PHE A 126 -0.91 21.29 -32.95
CA PHE A 126 -0.91 19.84 -32.76
C PHE A 126 -2.16 19.18 -33.34
N PHE A 127 -3.31 19.62 -32.86
CA PHE A 127 -4.58 19.03 -33.23
C PHE A 127 -5.70 20.04 -33.14
N ARG A 128 -6.64 19.88 -34.06
CA ARG A 128 -7.90 20.58 -34.08
C ARG A 128 -9.02 19.56 -34.13
N SER A 129 -9.99 19.70 -33.24
CA SER A 129 -11.21 18.93 -33.34
C SER A 129 -11.95 19.25 -34.64
N ASN A 130 -12.56 18.23 -35.25
CA ASN A 130 -13.38 18.40 -36.46
C ASN A 130 -14.75 19.02 -36.17
N SER A 131 -15.11 19.17 -34.89
CA SER A 131 -16.40 19.68 -34.45
C SER A 131 -16.22 20.90 -33.55
N SER A 132 -17.03 21.93 -33.80
CA SER A 132 -17.13 23.08 -32.90
C SER A 132 -17.94 22.73 -31.66
N ILE A 133 -17.55 23.30 -30.53
CA ILE A 133 -18.31 23.26 -29.28
C ILE A 133 -18.94 24.62 -29.00
N SER A 134 -20.10 24.61 -28.35
CA SER A 134 -20.74 25.80 -27.80
C SER A 134 -20.22 26.12 -26.40
N LYS A 135 -20.49 27.33 -25.94
CA LYS A 135 -20.25 27.77 -24.55
C LYS A 135 -20.60 26.69 -23.53
N ASN A 136 -19.73 26.52 -22.54
CA ASN A 136 -19.88 25.57 -21.44
C ASN A 136 -20.01 24.09 -21.84
N SER A 137 -19.80 23.74 -23.11
CA SER A 137 -19.77 22.35 -23.58
C SER A 137 -18.33 21.85 -23.57
N SER A 138 -18.11 20.62 -23.10
CA SER A 138 -16.76 20.02 -23.10
C SER A 138 -16.42 19.53 -24.51
N GLY A 139 -15.25 19.89 -25.00
CA GLY A 139 -14.67 19.41 -26.25
C GLY A 139 -13.39 18.62 -26.01
N GLU A 140 -12.99 17.81 -26.98
CA GLU A 140 -11.78 16.99 -26.88
C GLU A 140 -10.65 17.49 -27.78
N VAL A 141 -9.43 17.35 -27.28
CA VAL A 141 -8.19 17.54 -28.01
C VAL A 141 -7.37 16.25 -27.90
N LEU A 142 -6.94 15.72 -29.04
CA LEU A 142 -6.14 14.50 -29.15
C LEU A 142 -4.77 14.84 -29.72
N ILE A 143 -3.69 14.52 -29.03
CA ILE A 143 -2.33 14.84 -29.49
C ILE A 143 -1.48 13.58 -29.40
N ASP A 144 -0.76 13.23 -30.46
CA ASP A 144 0.11 12.06 -30.43
C ASP A 144 1.39 12.39 -29.65
N TRP A 145 1.83 11.49 -28.77
CA TRP A 145 3.09 11.67 -28.05
C TRP A 145 4.27 11.82 -29.01
N SER A 146 4.23 11.17 -30.19
CA SER A 146 5.22 11.36 -31.25
C SER A 146 5.32 12.78 -31.83
N GLU A 147 4.30 13.63 -31.65
CA GLU A 147 4.34 15.04 -32.03
C GLU A 147 4.87 15.93 -30.90
N ILE A 148 4.61 15.55 -29.65
CA ILE A 148 5.02 16.27 -28.45
C ILE A 148 6.52 16.10 -28.20
N CYS A 149 7.00 14.85 -28.20
CA CYS A 149 8.35 14.52 -27.76
C CYS A 149 9.47 15.23 -28.54
N PRO A 150 9.41 15.37 -29.88
CA PRO A 150 10.45 16.06 -30.66
C PRO A 150 10.56 17.56 -30.35
N LEU A 151 9.51 18.17 -29.81
CA LEU A 151 9.49 19.60 -29.45
C LEU A 151 10.15 19.87 -28.09
N MET A 152 10.43 18.82 -27.31
CA MET A 152 11.00 18.96 -25.99
C MET A 152 12.51 19.17 -26.08
N THR A 153 12.95 20.37 -25.70
CA THR A 153 14.37 20.74 -25.65
C THR A 153 14.88 20.77 -24.21
N THR A 154 16.19 20.56 -24.04
CA THR A 154 16.89 20.74 -22.77
C THR A 154 17.09 22.24 -22.50
N SER A 155 17.58 22.57 -21.29
CA SER A 155 17.96 23.95 -20.93
C SER A 155 19.04 24.56 -21.83
N SER A 156 19.83 23.73 -22.52
CA SER A 156 20.84 24.15 -23.51
C SER A 156 20.26 24.37 -24.92
N GLY A 157 18.95 24.22 -25.11
CA GLY A 157 18.27 24.41 -26.40
C GLY A 157 18.47 23.27 -27.40
N THR A 158 19.11 22.18 -27.01
CA THR A 158 19.24 20.95 -27.81
C THR A 158 18.01 20.06 -27.62
N THR A 159 17.65 19.24 -28.60
CA THR A 159 16.54 18.28 -28.46
C THR A 159 16.80 17.35 -27.28
N GLY A 160 15.90 17.35 -26.29
CA GLY A 160 16.02 16.52 -25.09
C GLY A 160 15.11 15.29 -25.11
N GLY A 161 14.05 15.30 -25.93
CA GLY A 161 13.30 14.11 -26.35
C GLY A 161 13.73 13.65 -27.75
N SER A 162 14.12 12.40 -27.92
CA SER A 162 14.46 11.80 -29.22
C SER A 162 13.23 11.69 -30.14
N ASP A 163 13.45 11.96 -31.44
CA ASP A 163 12.50 11.75 -32.55
C ASP A 163 11.63 10.51 -32.38
N THR A 164 10.33 10.62 -32.70
CA THR A 164 9.30 9.57 -32.85
C THR A 164 9.26 8.44 -31.82
N ASN A 165 10.14 8.39 -30.81
CA ASN A 165 10.35 7.29 -29.87
C ASN A 165 10.09 7.70 -28.42
N CYS A 166 9.97 9.01 -28.15
CA CYS A 166 9.69 9.55 -26.82
C CYS A 166 10.68 9.02 -25.77
N GLU A 167 11.97 9.16 -26.04
CA GLU A 167 13.05 8.78 -25.12
C GLU A 167 13.89 10.01 -24.79
N LEU A 168 14.45 10.08 -23.59
CA LEU A 168 15.36 11.17 -23.25
C LEU A 168 16.75 10.93 -23.83
N THR A 169 17.42 12.01 -24.26
CA THR A 169 18.82 11.95 -24.65
C THR A 169 19.70 11.58 -23.45
N SER A 170 20.79 10.84 -23.70
CA SER A 170 21.74 10.43 -22.66
C SER A 170 22.18 11.62 -21.77
N GLY A 171 22.10 11.43 -20.45
CA GLY A 171 22.47 12.45 -19.46
C GLY A 171 21.40 13.52 -19.19
N THR A 172 20.17 13.33 -19.67
CA THR A 172 19.02 14.19 -19.37
C THR A 172 17.99 13.42 -18.55
N ASP A 173 17.74 13.85 -17.32
CA ASP A 173 16.79 13.20 -16.42
C ASP A 173 15.34 13.61 -16.67
N GLN A 174 15.14 14.84 -17.14
CA GLN A 174 13.82 15.40 -17.43
C GLN A 174 13.89 16.54 -18.46
N VAL A 175 12.87 16.65 -19.29
CA VAL A 175 12.55 17.86 -20.07
C VAL A 175 11.09 18.23 -19.93
N SER A 176 10.75 19.50 -20.16
CA SER A 176 9.37 19.97 -20.10
C SER A 176 9.09 21.02 -21.15
N ILE A 177 7.88 21.01 -21.68
CA ILE A 177 7.32 22.08 -22.50
C ILE A 177 6.03 22.59 -21.89
N LYS A 178 5.58 23.75 -22.36
CA LYS A 178 4.25 24.26 -22.08
C LYS A 178 3.44 24.25 -23.37
N ILE A 179 2.27 23.63 -23.32
CA ILE A 179 1.29 23.66 -24.42
C ILE A 179 0.13 24.55 -24.01
N ARG A 180 -0.39 25.32 -24.97
CA ARG A 180 -1.65 26.06 -24.79
C ARG A 180 -2.78 25.17 -25.24
N VAL A 181 -3.77 25.02 -24.39
CA VAL A 181 -4.95 24.20 -24.66
C VAL A 181 -6.17 25.11 -24.50
N GLY A 182 -7.02 25.14 -25.51
CA GLY A 182 -8.15 26.04 -25.48
C GLY A 182 -9.17 25.80 -26.58
N VAL A 183 -9.99 26.81 -26.81
CA VAL A 183 -11.02 26.81 -27.85
C VAL A 183 -10.70 27.96 -28.81
N ASP A 184 -10.43 27.67 -30.07
CA ASP A 184 -10.25 28.68 -31.13
C ASP A 184 -11.62 29.27 -31.48
N ALA A 185 -11.86 30.51 -31.06
CA ALA A 185 -13.16 31.14 -31.17
C ALA A 185 -13.55 31.41 -32.64
N ILE A 186 -14.85 31.26 -32.93
CA ILE A 186 -15.43 31.65 -34.22
C ILE A 186 -16.04 33.04 -34.07
N THR A 187 -15.46 34.01 -34.75
CA THR A 187 -15.94 35.40 -34.79
C THR A 187 -16.46 35.73 -36.19
N ASN A 188 -17.73 36.14 -36.31
CA ASN A 188 -18.39 36.46 -37.58
C ASN A 188 -18.31 35.32 -38.63
N GLY A 189 -18.36 34.07 -38.19
CA GLY A 189 -18.25 32.90 -39.07
C GLY A 189 -16.83 32.60 -39.55
N VAL A 190 -15.82 33.32 -39.06
CA VAL A 190 -14.40 33.12 -39.37
C VAL A 190 -13.68 32.71 -38.09
N ARG A 191 -12.70 31.82 -38.22
CA ARG A 191 -11.87 31.37 -37.10
C ARG A 191 -10.72 32.35 -36.82
N GLY A 192 -10.28 32.43 -35.57
CA GLY A 192 -9.06 33.15 -35.19
C GLY A 192 -7.80 32.46 -35.74
N GLY A 193 -7.76 31.13 -35.67
CA GLY A 193 -6.65 30.33 -36.20
C GLY A 193 -5.44 30.24 -35.27
N THR A 194 -5.43 30.97 -34.16
CA THR A 194 -4.43 30.91 -33.09
C THR A 194 -5.15 30.92 -31.74
N LEU A 195 -4.51 30.34 -30.71
CA LEU A 195 -5.00 30.44 -29.35
C LEU A 195 -4.37 31.64 -28.65
N GLU A 196 -5.20 32.66 -28.41
CA GLU A 196 -4.82 33.81 -27.61
C GLU A 196 -4.76 33.45 -26.11
N SER A 197 -4.12 34.29 -25.31
CA SER A 197 -3.86 34.01 -23.88
C SER A 197 -5.14 33.96 -23.02
N ASP A 198 -6.21 34.61 -23.46
CA ASP A 198 -7.53 34.64 -22.81
C ASP A 198 -8.45 33.51 -23.30
N GLU A 199 -8.11 32.85 -24.40
CA GLU A 199 -8.84 31.71 -24.97
C GLU A 199 -8.25 30.36 -24.56
N SER A 200 -7.09 30.37 -23.91
CA SER A 200 -6.31 29.17 -23.60
C SER A 200 -5.83 29.12 -22.16
N THR A 201 -5.53 27.91 -21.72
CA THR A 201 -4.81 27.63 -20.47
C THR A 201 -3.50 26.92 -20.78
N GLU A 202 -2.46 27.19 -19.98
CA GLU A 202 -1.17 26.53 -20.13
C GLU A 202 -1.16 25.20 -19.39
N VAL A 203 -0.66 24.16 -20.06
CA VAL A 203 -0.38 22.84 -19.48
C VAL A 203 1.09 22.56 -19.59
N GLN A 204 1.71 22.17 -18.48
CA GLN A 204 3.07 21.70 -18.49
C GLN A 204 3.09 20.22 -18.83
N VAL A 205 3.80 19.84 -19.90
CA VAL A 205 4.05 18.44 -20.23
C VAL A 205 5.50 18.12 -19.90
N ILE A 206 5.71 17.08 -19.11
CA ILE A 206 7.02 16.68 -18.60
C ILE A 206 7.35 15.26 -19.06
N LEU A 207 8.45 15.10 -19.78
CA LEU A 207 9.03 13.80 -20.09
C LEU A 207 10.15 13.51 -19.09
N ARG A 208 10.10 12.37 -18.40
CA ARG A 208 10.98 12.08 -17.26
C ARG A 208 11.55 10.65 -17.32
N ASN A 209 12.86 10.54 -17.08
CA ASN A 209 13.59 9.31 -16.86
C ASN A 209 14.71 9.53 -15.82
N GLY A 210 14.33 9.70 -14.56
CA GLY A 210 15.29 9.95 -13.47
C GLY A 210 15.98 8.74 -12.91
N ILE A 211 15.53 7.55 -13.30
CA ILE A 211 16.07 6.29 -12.82
C ILE A 211 17.20 5.87 -13.75
N ARG A 212 18.42 5.88 -13.22
CA ARG A 212 19.59 5.37 -13.94
C ARG A 212 19.52 3.86 -14.04
N ALA A 213 19.88 3.35 -15.21
CA ALA A 213 19.97 1.93 -15.49
C ALA A 213 21.25 1.62 -16.26
N ASP A 214 21.77 0.39 -16.12
CA ASP A 214 22.91 -0.10 -16.87
C ASP A 214 22.51 -0.52 -18.30
N SER A 215 23.47 -1.04 -19.07
CA SER A 215 23.21 -1.52 -20.43
C SER A 215 22.27 -2.74 -20.49
N SER A 216 22.02 -3.39 -19.37
CA SER A 216 21.07 -4.50 -19.23
C SER A 216 19.70 -4.04 -18.72
N GLY A 217 19.54 -2.75 -18.41
CA GLY A 217 18.31 -2.17 -17.86
C GLY A 217 18.16 -2.31 -16.35
N VAL A 218 19.16 -2.86 -15.65
CA VAL A 218 19.17 -3.00 -14.19
C VAL A 218 19.30 -1.61 -13.58
N SER A 219 18.43 -1.28 -12.62
CA SER A 219 18.50 0.00 -11.95
C SER A 219 19.80 0.10 -11.16
N ILE A 220 20.57 1.15 -11.41
CA ILE A 220 21.85 1.38 -10.73
C ILE A 220 21.58 2.27 -9.54
N LEU A 221 21.83 1.77 -8.33
CA LEU A 221 21.94 2.61 -7.13
C LEU A 221 23.43 2.88 -6.86
N ASP A 222 23.89 4.09 -7.18
CA ASP A 222 25.23 4.55 -6.79
C ASP A 222 25.18 5.22 -5.41
N THR A 223 26.32 5.28 -4.73
CA THR A 223 26.55 5.96 -3.46
C THR A 223 26.16 7.45 -3.46
N ALA A 224 26.11 8.08 -4.64
CA ALA A 224 25.68 9.46 -4.83
C ALA A 224 24.17 9.62 -5.07
N ASP A 225 23.45 8.55 -5.39
CA ASP A 225 22.02 8.61 -5.68
C ASP A 225 21.22 8.63 -4.34
N PRO A 226 20.36 9.64 -4.12
CA PRO A 226 19.59 9.73 -2.90
C PRO A 226 18.42 8.75 -2.92
N ALA A 227 18.52 7.71 -2.09
CA ALA A 227 17.55 6.61 -1.97
C ALA A 227 17.55 6.07 -0.53
N VAL A 228 16.48 5.34 -0.18
CA VAL A 228 16.43 4.59 1.08
C VAL A 228 17.54 3.53 1.08
N GLN A 229 18.37 3.54 2.12
CA GLN A 229 19.47 2.60 2.30
C GLN A 229 19.12 1.51 3.30
N TYR A 230 18.37 1.86 4.34
CA TYR A 230 18.04 0.93 5.42
C TYR A 230 16.60 1.15 5.87
N PHE A 231 15.92 0.05 6.17
CA PHE A 231 14.58 0.07 6.74
C PHE A 231 14.38 -1.14 7.65
N GLU A 232 13.37 -1.06 8.51
CA GLU A 232 12.91 -2.22 9.27
C GLU A 232 11.41 -2.37 9.06
N ILE A 233 10.94 -3.60 9.03
CA ILE A 233 9.52 -3.92 8.95
C ILE A 233 9.04 -4.55 10.25
N GLY A 234 7.86 -4.10 10.70
CA GLY A 234 7.08 -4.69 11.77
C GLY A 234 5.87 -5.45 11.25
N SER A 235 5.43 -6.41 12.05
CA SER A 235 4.25 -7.24 11.77
C SER A 235 2.99 -6.68 12.42
N GLY A 236 1.84 -6.78 11.75
CA GLY A 236 0.53 -6.46 12.30
C GLY A 236 -0.56 -7.42 11.82
N ASP A 237 -1.82 -7.16 12.19
CA ASP A 237 -2.96 -7.96 11.74
C ASP A 237 -3.24 -7.74 10.25
N LYS A 238 -3.03 -8.78 9.45
CA LYS A 238 -3.12 -8.77 7.98
C LYS A 238 -2.31 -7.66 7.31
N LYS A 239 -1.28 -7.18 8.00
CA LYS A 239 -0.49 -6.04 7.53
C LYS A 239 0.95 -6.12 8.00
N ALA A 240 1.81 -5.42 7.28
CA ALA A 240 3.15 -5.08 7.69
C ALA A 240 3.26 -3.54 7.77
N PHE A 241 4.22 -3.02 8.51
CA PHE A 241 4.47 -1.58 8.54
C PHE A 241 5.97 -1.30 8.55
N ILE A 242 6.37 -0.21 7.89
CA ILE A 242 7.74 0.28 7.95
C ILE A 242 7.92 0.98 9.29
N LYS A 243 8.93 0.56 10.06
CA LYS A 243 9.28 1.16 11.35
C LYS A 243 9.98 2.50 11.15
N ASP A 244 10.07 3.27 12.24
CA ASP A 244 10.59 4.64 12.22
C ASP A 244 12.10 4.73 11.96
N ASN A 245 12.85 3.64 12.06
CA ASN A 245 14.30 3.58 11.81
C ASN A 245 14.66 3.52 10.31
N LEU A 246 13.87 4.20 9.46
CA LEU A 246 14.15 4.30 8.03
C LEU A 246 15.24 5.33 7.79
N ARG A 247 16.30 4.94 7.06
CA ARG A 247 17.45 5.79 6.75
C ARG A 247 17.65 5.87 5.25
N ALA A 248 17.91 7.07 4.75
CA ALA A 248 18.28 7.31 3.36
C ALA A 248 19.61 8.06 3.27
N THR A 249 20.20 8.04 2.07
CA THR A 249 21.35 8.90 1.75
C THR A 249 20.99 10.38 1.82
N SER A 250 22.00 11.23 2.07
CA SER A 250 21.84 12.68 2.10
C SER A 250 21.27 13.19 0.77
N GLY A 251 20.23 14.04 0.83
CA GLY A 251 19.57 14.60 -0.35
C GLY A 251 18.28 13.90 -0.76
N PHE A 252 17.96 12.72 -0.19
CA PHE A 252 16.64 12.10 -0.36
C PHE A 252 15.55 13.02 0.22
N PRO A 253 14.40 13.23 -0.45
CA PRO A 253 13.88 12.48 -1.59
C PRO A 253 14.23 13.01 -2.99
N GLN A 254 15.22 13.90 -3.15
CA GLN A 254 15.52 14.52 -4.44
C GLN A 254 16.83 14.00 -5.06
N ALA A 255 16.74 13.25 -6.18
CA ALA A 255 17.85 12.71 -6.97
C ALA A 255 17.90 13.33 -8.36
N ASN A 256 19.08 13.72 -8.87
CA ASN A 256 19.27 14.08 -10.28
C ASN A 256 18.19 15.06 -10.81
N ASN A 257 17.95 16.15 -10.06
CA ASN A 257 16.90 17.15 -10.30
C ASN A 257 15.44 16.65 -10.26
N ILE A 258 15.20 15.43 -9.79
CA ILE A 258 13.89 14.80 -9.68
C ILE A 258 13.57 14.50 -8.22
N LYS A 259 12.38 14.88 -7.79
CA LYS A 259 11.85 14.54 -6.48
C LYS A 259 11.09 13.22 -6.57
N PHE A 260 11.49 12.25 -5.74
CA PHE A 260 10.71 11.04 -5.49
C PHE A 260 9.46 11.38 -4.70
N ARG A 261 8.36 10.73 -5.09
CA ARG A 261 7.05 10.93 -4.47
C ARG A 261 6.66 9.76 -3.58
N TRP A 262 7.00 8.54 -3.97
CA TRP A 262 6.68 7.36 -3.19
C TRP A 262 7.90 6.49 -2.92
N VAL A 263 7.83 5.77 -1.81
CA VAL A 263 8.63 4.56 -1.57
C VAL A 263 7.73 3.37 -1.84
N ARG A 264 8.12 2.52 -2.80
CA ARG A 264 7.42 1.29 -3.15
C ARG A 264 7.95 0.14 -2.33
N ALA A 265 7.09 -0.49 -1.52
CA ALA A 265 7.41 -1.72 -0.81
C ALA A 265 7.00 -2.92 -1.67
N LEU A 266 7.98 -3.60 -2.28
CA LEU A 266 7.79 -4.86 -2.99
C LEU A 266 7.90 -6.03 -2.02
N TYR A 267 7.10 -7.08 -2.23
CA TYR A 267 7.09 -8.23 -1.35
C TYR A 267 6.81 -9.55 -2.05
N GLU A 268 7.37 -10.61 -1.50
CA GLU A 268 7.11 -11.99 -1.91
C GLU A 268 6.81 -12.86 -0.69
N LYS A 269 5.89 -13.81 -0.86
CA LYS A 269 5.53 -14.77 0.18
C LYS A 269 6.55 -15.90 0.20
N ARG A 270 7.14 -16.21 1.36
CA ARG A 270 8.03 -17.37 1.51
C ARG A 270 7.26 -18.68 1.33
N GLU A 271 7.91 -19.64 0.68
CA GLU A 271 7.41 -21.02 0.55
C GLU A 271 7.75 -21.87 1.78
N SER A 272 8.83 -21.52 2.50
CA SER A 272 9.27 -22.20 3.72
C SER A 272 9.64 -21.18 4.80
N SER A 273 9.67 -21.61 6.06
CA SER A 273 10.04 -20.72 7.18
C SER A 273 11.52 -20.41 7.28
N THR A 274 12.36 -21.12 6.53
CA THR A 274 13.83 -21.12 6.68
C THR A 274 14.58 -20.48 5.54
N THR A 275 13.97 -20.36 4.35
CA THR A 275 14.64 -19.86 3.15
C THR A 275 14.00 -18.54 2.73
N PRO A 276 14.72 -17.41 2.87
CA PRO A 276 14.26 -16.13 2.36
C PRO A 276 14.10 -16.12 0.84
N VAL A 277 13.21 -15.28 0.34
CA VAL A 277 12.86 -15.16 -1.09
C VAL A 277 13.22 -13.80 -1.69
N TRP A 278 14.17 -13.07 -1.10
CA TRP A 278 14.61 -11.76 -1.61
C TRP A 278 15.07 -11.80 -3.07
N ASP A 279 15.67 -12.91 -3.50
CA ASP A 279 16.16 -13.11 -4.87
C ASP A 279 15.02 -13.32 -5.89
N ARG A 280 13.80 -13.59 -5.41
CA ARG A 280 12.60 -13.70 -6.25
C ARG A 280 11.88 -12.38 -6.42
N ILE A 281 12.15 -11.40 -5.56
CA ILE A 281 11.55 -10.08 -5.66
C ILE A 281 12.11 -9.40 -6.92
N SER A 282 11.22 -9.05 -7.83
CA SER A 282 11.52 -8.38 -9.11
C SER A 282 10.69 -7.10 -9.24
N SER A 283 10.95 -6.31 -10.28
CA SER A 283 10.14 -5.11 -10.57
C SER A 283 8.65 -5.39 -10.78
N GLY A 284 8.28 -6.63 -11.14
CA GLY A 284 6.90 -7.09 -11.29
C GLY A 284 6.29 -7.76 -10.06
N SER A 285 6.98 -7.80 -8.92
CA SER A 285 6.44 -8.39 -7.68
C SER A 285 5.28 -7.56 -7.11
N PRO A 286 4.38 -8.19 -6.34
CA PRO A 286 3.34 -7.48 -5.60
C PRO A 286 3.94 -6.36 -4.75
N HIS A 287 3.29 -5.20 -4.73
CA HIS A 287 3.83 -4.03 -4.04
C HIS A 287 2.73 -3.09 -3.52
N ARG A 288 3.17 -2.16 -2.67
CA ARG A 288 2.38 -1.00 -2.21
C ARG A 288 3.24 0.26 -2.25
N ASP A 289 2.69 1.34 -2.79
CA ASP A 289 3.35 2.65 -2.83
C ASP A 289 2.97 3.46 -1.58
N LEU A 290 3.98 3.99 -0.90
CA LEU A 290 3.86 4.74 0.35
C LEU A 290 4.32 6.17 0.06
N GLU A 291 3.44 7.16 0.20
CA GLU A 291 3.75 8.55 -0.16
C GLU A 291 4.74 9.16 0.83
N ILE A 292 5.75 9.85 0.31
CA ILE A 292 6.77 10.51 1.11
C ILE A 292 6.21 11.83 1.59
N SER A 293 6.05 11.98 2.91
CA SER A 293 5.71 13.23 3.56
C SER A 293 6.97 13.91 4.11
N GLY A 294 7.13 15.21 3.84
CA GLY A 294 8.23 16.05 4.33
C GLY A 294 9.22 16.57 3.26
N ASP A 295 10.02 17.55 3.65
CA ASP A 295 11.01 18.30 2.85
C ASP A 295 12.44 18.05 3.38
N ALA A 296 12.74 16.77 3.59
CA ALA A 296 13.95 16.20 4.20
C ALA A 296 15.17 17.12 4.44
N SER A 297 15.54 17.21 5.73
CA SER A 297 16.94 17.26 6.15
C SER A 297 17.27 16.35 7.34
N THR A 298 16.28 15.83 8.09
CA THR A 298 16.54 15.05 9.33
C THR A 298 15.62 13.86 9.61
N SER A 299 14.42 13.76 9.02
CA SER A 299 13.53 12.59 9.18
C SER A 299 12.64 12.38 7.96
N ILE A 300 12.56 11.14 7.45
CA ILE A 300 11.66 10.76 6.36
C ILE A 300 10.38 10.22 6.97
N ASP A 301 9.23 10.76 6.54
CA ASP A 301 7.94 10.24 6.90
C ASP A 301 7.24 9.63 5.68
N LEU A 302 6.47 8.58 5.92
CA LEU A 302 5.71 7.86 4.90
C LEU A 302 4.25 7.82 5.33
N THR A 303 3.34 8.22 4.44
CA THR A 303 1.92 8.28 4.75
C THR A 303 1.12 7.47 3.71
N PRO A 304 0.40 6.40 4.13
CA PRO A 304 0.54 5.68 5.40
C PRO A 304 1.79 4.78 5.42
N ARG A 305 2.32 4.43 6.59
CA ARG A 305 3.47 3.50 6.75
C ARG A 305 3.14 2.00 6.60
N ARG A 306 1.95 1.64 6.08
CA ARG A 306 1.40 0.27 6.20
C ARG A 306 1.17 -0.41 4.85
N ILE A 307 1.53 -1.69 4.79
CA ILE A 307 1.25 -2.62 3.70
C ILE A 307 0.12 -3.53 4.17
N GLU A 308 -1.06 -3.39 3.55
CA GLU A 308 -2.27 -4.16 3.92
C GLU A 308 -2.47 -5.39 3.02
N ASP A 309 -3.55 -6.14 3.26
CA ASP A 309 -3.96 -7.32 2.50
C ASP A 309 -2.96 -8.49 2.54
N LEU A 310 -2.22 -8.63 3.64
CA LEU A 310 -1.31 -9.77 3.84
C LEU A 310 -2.01 -10.94 4.56
N ASP A 311 -1.54 -12.16 4.28
CA ASP A 311 -2.04 -13.35 4.96
C ASP A 311 -1.41 -13.50 6.34
N ASN A 312 -2.25 -13.65 7.37
CA ASN A 312 -1.77 -13.98 8.71
C ASN A 312 -1.09 -15.35 8.75
N ASN A 313 -0.07 -15.47 9.60
CA ASN A 313 0.83 -16.64 9.76
C ASN A 313 1.67 -16.98 8.53
N SER A 314 1.64 -16.14 7.49
CA SER A 314 2.56 -16.25 6.36
C SER A 314 3.77 -15.35 6.59
N ILE A 315 4.89 -15.71 5.96
CA ILE A 315 6.14 -14.96 6.07
C ILE A 315 6.35 -14.24 4.75
N TYR A 316 6.62 -12.94 4.82
CA TYR A 316 6.85 -12.10 3.65
C TYR A 316 8.22 -11.46 3.75
N ASP A 317 8.94 -11.45 2.65
CA ASP A 317 10.19 -10.73 2.47
C ASP A 317 9.96 -9.48 1.65
N PHE A 318 10.63 -8.38 2.02
CA PHE A 318 10.40 -7.08 1.44
C PHE A 318 11.67 -6.48 0.84
N LYS A 319 11.50 -5.66 -0.20
CA LYS A 319 12.48 -4.70 -0.72
C LYS A 319 11.79 -3.36 -0.93
N LEU A 320 12.53 -2.26 -0.81
CA LEU A 320 12.01 -0.96 -1.18
C LEU A 320 12.56 -0.51 -2.54
N ALA A 321 11.79 0.29 -3.26
CA ALA A 321 12.17 1.01 -4.47
C ALA A 321 11.69 2.46 -4.39
N MET A 322 12.33 3.34 -5.14
CA MET A 322 11.96 4.75 -5.23
C MET A 322 11.09 4.97 -6.45
N VAL A 323 10.03 5.76 -6.28
CA VAL A 323 9.08 6.08 -7.36
C VAL A 323 8.96 7.59 -7.50
N ASP A 324 9.22 8.11 -8.70
CA ASP A 324 9.06 9.53 -9.00
C ASP A 324 7.61 9.90 -9.33
N ALA A 325 7.32 11.20 -9.44
CA ALA A 325 5.98 11.67 -9.78
C ALA A 325 5.50 11.22 -11.19
N ALA A 326 6.39 10.75 -12.06
CA ALA A 326 6.04 10.19 -13.37
C ALA A 326 5.88 8.65 -13.33
N ARG A 327 5.85 8.04 -12.14
CA ARG A 327 5.77 6.59 -11.90
C ARG A 327 6.96 5.78 -12.41
N ASN A 328 8.11 6.42 -12.62
CA ASN A 328 9.33 5.66 -12.87
C ASN A 328 9.79 5.01 -11.57
N VAL A 329 10.06 3.71 -11.61
CA VAL A 329 10.45 2.87 -10.48
C VAL A 329 11.91 2.43 -10.65
N GLY A 330 12.69 2.55 -9.58
CA GLY A 330 14.07 2.08 -9.53
C GLY A 330 14.71 2.28 -8.16
N TYR A 331 16.04 2.30 -8.13
CA TYR A 331 16.85 2.53 -6.91
C TYR A 331 16.40 1.63 -5.76
N TYR A 332 16.47 0.34 -6.04
CA TYR A 332 16.04 -0.70 -5.12
C TYR A 332 17.06 -0.89 -3.99
N THR A 333 16.58 -1.20 -2.79
CA THR A 333 17.45 -1.53 -1.65
C THR A 333 18.29 -2.78 -1.94
N PRO A 334 19.64 -2.73 -1.80
CA PRO A 334 20.54 -3.82 -2.18
C PRO A 334 20.52 -5.00 -1.18
N LEU A 335 20.94 -6.20 -1.65
CA LEU A 335 21.01 -7.44 -0.85
C LEU A 335 21.89 -7.37 0.42
N ALA A 336 22.91 -6.50 0.46
CA ALA A 336 23.96 -6.52 1.48
C ALA A 336 23.48 -6.23 2.92
N ASP A 337 22.29 -5.66 3.08
CA ASP A 337 21.78 -5.18 4.38
C ASP A 337 20.60 -6.01 4.95
N HIS A 338 20.30 -7.18 4.37
CA HIS A 338 19.07 -7.92 4.71
C HIS A 338 19.09 -8.65 6.06
N LEU A 339 20.28 -8.89 6.64
CA LEU A 339 20.47 -9.87 7.73
C LEU A 339 20.83 -9.26 9.08
N ILE A 340 21.07 -7.95 9.19
CA ILE A 340 21.56 -7.32 10.43
C ILE A 340 20.66 -6.15 10.81
N CYS A 341 19.95 -6.28 11.93
CA CYS A 341 19.16 -5.18 12.48
C CYS A 341 20.01 -4.38 13.46
N ASP A 342 20.27 -3.11 13.14
CA ASP A 342 20.95 -2.17 14.04
C ASP A 342 20.20 -2.00 15.38
N GLY A 343 18.87 -2.18 15.37
CA GLY A 343 18.02 -2.09 16.56
C GLY A 343 17.94 -3.37 17.42
N GLY A 344 18.63 -4.46 17.05
CA GLY A 344 18.66 -5.72 17.83
C GLY A 344 17.32 -6.46 17.97
N SER A 345 16.24 -6.00 17.34
CA SER A 345 14.93 -6.68 17.34
C SER A 345 14.57 -7.21 15.96
N ALA A 346 14.90 -8.48 15.79
CA ALA A 346 14.29 -9.40 14.83
C ALA A 346 12.79 -9.24 14.78
N SER A 347 12.18 -9.43 13.61
CA SER A 347 10.81 -9.88 13.55
C SER A 347 10.67 -11.22 14.30
N ASP A 348 9.98 -11.20 15.46
CA ASP A 348 9.20 -12.26 16.15
C ASP A 348 9.58 -13.77 16.05
N SER A 349 10.80 -14.13 15.64
CA SER A 349 11.25 -15.52 15.43
C SER A 349 12.43 -15.85 16.33
N PRO A 350 12.29 -16.79 17.29
CA PRO A 350 13.39 -17.24 18.14
C PRO A 350 14.43 -18.11 17.41
N GLU A 351 14.15 -18.55 16.17
CA GLU A 351 14.87 -19.66 15.52
C GLU A 351 15.87 -19.25 14.43
N THR A 352 15.79 -18.04 13.88
CA THR A 352 16.59 -17.62 12.70
C THR A 352 17.35 -16.30 12.85
N GLY A 353 17.28 -15.66 14.02
CA GLY A 353 17.94 -14.36 14.25
C GLY A 353 17.18 -13.17 13.66
N PRO A 354 17.71 -11.94 13.80
CA PRO A 354 17.04 -10.72 13.38
C PRO A 354 17.04 -10.45 11.89
N GLU A 355 15.97 -10.88 11.22
CA GLU A 355 15.65 -10.48 9.84
C GLU A 355 14.79 -9.20 9.85
N CYS A 356 15.36 -8.09 9.35
CA CYS A 356 14.79 -6.74 9.44
C CYS A 356 13.80 -6.42 8.33
N HIS A 357 13.93 -7.11 7.20
CA HIS A 357 13.13 -6.92 5.99
C HIS A 357 12.07 -8.02 5.83
N THR A 358 11.68 -8.64 6.94
CA THR A 358 10.74 -9.75 6.97
C THR A 358 9.60 -9.46 7.93
N ALA A 359 8.37 -9.72 7.50
CA ALA A 359 7.19 -9.63 8.34
C ALA A 359 6.50 -10.98 8.46
N ARG A 360 5.90 -11.21 9.62
CA ARG A 360 4.98 -12.33 9.88
C ARG A 360 3.67 -11.77 10.41
N PRO A 361 2.79 -11.25 9.53
CA PRO A 361 1.49 -10.75 9.94
C PRO A 361 0.79 -11.80 10.80
N SER A 362 0.25 -11.37 11.93
CA SER A 362 -0.42 -12.25 12.86
C SER A 362 -1.69 -11.59 13.33
N GLU A 363 -2.73 -12.39 13.57
CA GLU A 363 -3.98 -11.85 14.09
C GLU A 363 -3.70 -11.14 15.40
N VAL A 364 -3.98 -9.83 15.43
CA VAL A 364 -3.95 -9.07 16.68
C VAL A 364 -5.18 -9.51 17.46
N VAL A 365 -5.00 -10.54 18.27
CA VAL A 365 -5.95 -10.92 19.29
C VAL A 365 -5.86 -9.86 20.40
N GLY A 366 -6.38 -8.65 20.15
CA GLY A 366 -6.48 -7.50 21.07
C GLY A 366 -5.56 -7.60 22.30
N VAL A 367 -4.29 -7.26 22.12
CA VAL A 367 -3.19 -7.60 23.05
C VAL A 367 -3.24 -6.83 24.38
N LEU A 368 -4.17 -5.88 24.57
CA LEU A 368 -4.31 -5.18 25.85
C LEU A 368 -5.37 -5.75 26.82
N GLU A 369 -6.19 -6.76 26.47
CA GLU A 369 -7.13 -7.33 27.44
C GLU A 369 -7.33 -8.85 27.42
N LYS A 370 -6.93 -9.56 26.34
CA LYS A 370 -7.24 -11.00 26.24
C LYS A 370 -6.27 -11.92 26.98
N SER A 371 -5.02 -11.51 27.23
CA SER A 371 -4.14 -12.28 28.13
C SER A 371 -4.58 -12.16 29.59
N VAL A 372 -5.27 -11.06 29.95
CA VAL A 372 -5.62 -10.70 31.33
C VAL A 372 -7.00 -11.24 31.75
N ASN A 373 -8.00 -11.38 30.88
CA ASN A 373 -9.37 -11.59 31.37
C ASN A 373 -9.91 -13.02 31.16
N CYS A 374 -9.96 -13.80 32.25
CA CYS A 374 -10.93 -14.89 32.38
C CYS A 374 -12.32 -14.27 32.67
N PHE A 375 -12.95 -13.64 31.68
CA PHE A 375 -14.18 -12.83 31.78
C PHE A 375 -15.24 -13.42 32.72
N VAL A 376 -15.61 -14.68 32.51
CA VAL A 376 -16.63 -15.37 33.32
C VAL A 376 -16.18 -15.59 34.77
N ALA A 377 -14.91 -15.94 34.99
CA ALA A 377 -14.37 -16.12 36.34
C ALA A 377 -14.22 -14.77 37.06
N THR A 378 -13.77 -13.72 36.37
CA THR A 378 -13.71 -12.36 36.91
C THR A 378 -15.10 -11.85 37.28
N ALA A 379 -16.11 -12.06 36.44
CA ALA A 379 -17.50 -11.68 36.74
C ALA A 379 -18.09 -12.47 37.92
N ALA A 380 -17.72 -13.75 38.08
CA ALA A 380 -18.16 -14.57 39.19
C ALA A 380 -17.46 -14.22 40.51
N TYR A 381 -16.12 -14.10 40.52
CA TYR A 381 -15.31 -13.89 41.74
C TYR A 381 -15.11 -12.40 42.08
N GLY A 382 -15.51 -11.48 41.21
CA GLY A 382 -15.57 -10.04 41.48
C GLY A 382 -14.22 -9.31 41.41
N SER A 383 -13.11 -10.02 41.16
CA SER A 383 -11.80 -9.41 40.98
C SER A 383 -10.95 -10.18 39.96
N PRO A 384 -10.27 -9.51 39.03
CA PRO A 384 -9.32 -10.15 38.13
C PRO A 384 -8.07 -10.64 38.88
N MET A 385 -7.85 -10.25 40.13
CA MET A 385 -6.74 -10.71 40.97
C MET A 385 -7.13 -11.83 41.95
N ALA A 386 -8.36 -12.33 41.88
CA ALA A 386 -8.79 -13.45 42.72
C ALA A 386 -7.91 -14.69 42.48
N ALA A 387 -7.61 -15.44 43.54
CA ALA A 387 -6.73 -16.61 43.49
C ALA A 387 -7.27 -17.69 42.53
N GLU A 388 -8.59 -17.80 42.44
CA GLU A 388 -9.32 -18.70 41.55
C GLU A 388 -9.12 -18.31 40.07
N VAL A 389 -9.21 -17.02 39.77
CA VAL A 389 -8.96 -16.48 38.42
C VAL A 389 -7.51 -16.75 38.01
N THR A 390 -6.57 -16.51 38.92
CA THR A 390 -5.14 -16.81 38.70
C THR A 390 -4.90 -18.31 38.46
N THR A 391 -5.63 -19.18 39.15
CA THR A 391 -5.56 -20.64 38.95
C THR A 391 -6.03 -21.03 37.55
N PHE A 392 -7.15 -20.46 37.07
CA PHE A 392 -7.62 -20.70 35.70
C PHE A 392 -6.66 -20.16 34.64
N ARG A 393 -6.05 -18.99 34.85
CA ARG A 393 -5.01 -18.44 33.96
C ARG A 393 -3.83 -19.39 33.84
N ARG A 394 -3.27 -19.83 34.98
CA ARG A 394 -2.16 -20.79 34.98
C ARG A 394 -2.52 -22.10 34.27
N PHE A 395 -3.73 -22.60 34.45
CA PHE A 395 -4.20 -23.80 33.77
C PHE A 395 -4.32 -23.57 32.24
N ARG A 396 -4.84 -22.43 31.82
CA ARG A 396 -4.88 -22.02 30.41
C ARG A 396 -3.48 -22.02 29.80
N ASP A 397 -2.54 -21.35 30.46
CA ASP A 397 -1.21 -21.11 29.92
C ASP A 397 -0.38 -22.41 29.85
N ASN A 398 -0.48 -23.27 30.88
CA ASN A 398 0.31 -24.50 30.94
C ASN A 398 -0.29 -25.67 30.16
N PHE A 399 -1.61 -25.72 29.98
CA PHE A 399 -2.28 -26.89 29.40
C PHE A 399 -3.19 -26.61 28.20
N LEU A 400 -3.79 -25.44 28.07
CA LEU A 400 -4.69 -25.15 26.94
C LEU A 400 -3.96 -24.50 25.76
N VAL A 401 -3.04 -23.57 26.02
CA VAL A 401 -2.29 -22.86 24.97
C VAL A 401 -1.40 -23.80 24.13
N PRO A 402 -0.65 -24.75 24.72
CA PRO A 402 0.21 -25.64 23.93
C PRO A 402 -0.58 -26.62 23.01
N ASN A 403 -1.83 -26.94 23.37
CA ASN A 403 -2.61 -27.99 22.72
C ASN A 403 -3.59 -27.45 21.66
N LYS A 404 -3.65 -28.08 20.47
CA LYS A 404 -4.56 -27.67 19.37
C LYS A 404 -6.03 -27.59 19.80
N PHE A 405 -6.53 -28.61 20.52
CA PHE A 405 -7.90 -28.61 21.06
C PHE A 405 -8.12 -27.53 22.13
N GLY A 406 -7.08 -27.25 22.94
CA GLY A 406 -7.13 -26.19 23.94
C GLY A 406 -7.23 -24.80 23.31
N ARG A 407 -6.52 -24.55 22.19
CA ARG A 407 -6.64 -23.31 21.42
C ARG A 407 -8.04 -23.11 20.83
N GLN A 408 -8.68 -24.17 20.33
CA GLN A 408 -10.05 -24.11 19.83
C GLN A 408 -11.07 -23.78 20.95
N PHE A 409 -10.89 -24.36 22.14
CA PHE A 409 -11.69 -24.03 23.31
C PHE A 409 -11.50 -22.57 23.74
N ILE A 410 -10.26 -22.08 23.77
CA ILE A 410 -9.95 -20.67 24.07
C ILE A 410 -10.63 -19.74 23.06
N TRP A 411 -10.58 -20.07 21.77
CA TRP A 411 -11.24 -19.28 20.74
C TRP A 411 -12.76 -19.20 20.96
N PHE A 412 -13.41 -20.35 21.21
CA PHE A 412 -14.84 -20.38 21.54
C PHE A 412 -15.15 -19.56 22.81
N TYR A 413 -14.30 -19.69 23.84
CA TYR A 413 -14.42 -18.95 25.09
C TYR A 413 -14.29 -17.43 24.88
N TYR A 414 -13.33 -16.95 24.08
CA TYR A 414 -13.20 -15.53 23.80
C TYR A 414 -14.28 -14.97 22.89
N LYS A 415 -14.90 -15.81 22.06
CA LYS A 415 -16.06 -15.41 21.25
C LYS A 415 -17.33 -15.24 22.07
N ASN A 416 -17.59 -16.14 23.03
CA ASN A 416 -18.87 -16.20 23.75
C ASN A 416 -18.81 -15.72 25.21
N GLY A 417 -17.63 -15.80 25.83
CA GLY A 417 -17.38 -15.48 27.23
C GLY A 417 -17.69 -14.04 27.66
N PRO A 418 -17.38 -13.00 26.85
CA PRO A 418 -17.72 -11.62 27.19
C PRO A 418 -19.23 -11.39 27.34
N ILE A 419 -20.04 -12.01 26.47
CA ILE A 419 -21.51 -11.91 26.50
C ILE A 419 -22.02 -12.52 27.81
N ALA A 420 -21.57 -13.74 28.16
CA ALA A 420 -21.95 -14.40 29.40
C ALA A 420 -21.50 -13.61 30.65
N ALA A 421 -20.28 -13.06 30.63
CA ALA A 421 -19.73 -12.29 31.74
C ALA A 421 -20.53 -11.03 32.05
N LYS A 422 -21.07 -10.34 31.02
CA LYS A 422 -21.94 -9.17 31.20
C LYS A 422 -23.20 -9.52 31.99
N PHE A 423 -23.89 -10.58 31.60
CA PHE A 423 -25.09 -11.04 32.30
C PHE A 423 -24.80 -11.50 33.74
N ILE A 424 -23.66 -12.16 33.97
CA ILE A 424 -23.25 -12.59 35.32
C ILE A 424 -22.90 -11.38 36.18
N ALA A 425 -22.25 -10.35 35.64
CA ALA A 425 -21.85 -9.18 36.40
C ALA A 425 -23.05 -8.34 36.89
N GLU A 426 -24.21 -8.43 36.23
CA GLU A 426 -25.41 -7.64 36.53
C GLU A 426 -26.33 -8.31 37.59
N SER A 427 -26.11 -9.57 37.97
CA SER A 427 -27.00 -10.31 38.89
C SER A 427 -26.25 -11.14 39.95
N ASP A 428 -26.53 -10.89 41.23
CA ASP A 428 -25.92 -11.64 42.34
C ASP A 428 -26.31 -13.13 42.37
N THR A 429 -27.53 -13.46 41.93
CA THR A 429 -27.97 -14.85 41.77
C THR A 429 -27.16 -15.58 40.69
N LEU A 430 -26.91 -14.93 39.54
CA LEU A 430 -26.07 -15.51 38.48
C LEU A 430 -24.60 -15.62 38.89
N ARG A 431 -24.07 -14.69 39.70
CA ARG A 431 -22.73 -14.82 40.29
C ARG A 431 -22.62 -16.05 41.19
N ALA A 432 -23.61 -16.29 42.06
CA ALA A 432 -23.62 -17.44 42.95
C ALA A 432 -23.68 -18.76 42.18
N VAL A 433 -24.57 -18.86 41.19
CA VAL A 433 -24.67 -20.04 40.31
C VAL A 433 -23.37 -20.24 39.53
N SER A 434 -22.76 -19.18 39.02
CA SER A 434 -21.50 -19.26 38.28
C SER A 434 -20.35 -19.74 39.18
N ARG A 435 -20.26 -19.28 40.43
CA ARG A 435 -19.28 -19.80 41.40
C ARG A 435 -19.47 -21.28 41.69
N ALA A 436 -20.71 -21.74 41.81
CA ALA A 436 -21.02 -23.15 42.01
C ALA A 436 -20.64 -23.99 40.77
N ALA A 437 -20.97 -23.52 39.57
CA ALA A 437 -20.62 -24.18 38.31
C ALA A 437 -19.10 -24.24 38.07
N LEU A 438 -18.37 -23.17 38.43
CA LEU A 438 -16.92 -23.09 38.28
C LEU A 438 -16.14 -23.89 39.32
N TRP A 439 -16.79 -24.36 40.40
CA TRP A 439 -16.11 -25.06 41.48
C TRP A 439 -15.43 -26.36 41.02
N ALA A 440 -16.13 -27.19 40.24
CA ALA A 440 -15.58 -28.44 39.71
C ALA A 440 -14.42 -28.21 38.72
N PRO A 441 -14.57 -27.33 37.70
CA PRO A 441 -13.44 -26.93 36.84
C PRO A 441 -12.26 -26.34 37.61
N LEU A 442 -12.51 -25.55 38.66
CA LEU A 442 -11.44 -24.95 39.47
C LEU A 442 -10.63 -26.01 40.22
N LYS A 443 -11.31 -26.98 40.83
CA LYS A 443 -10.64 -28.10 41.52
C LYS A 443 -9.84 -28.95 40.54
N PHE A 444 -10.40 -29.23 39.37
CA PHE A 444 -9.69 -29.94 38.30
C PHE A 444 -8.45 -29.18 37.83
N ALA A 445 -8.58 -27.88 37.59
CA ALA A 445 -7.47 -27.01 37.19
C ALA A 445 -6.35 -27.00 38.24
N LYS A 446 -6.71 -26.82 39.51
CA LYS A 446 -5.74 -26.84 40.63
C LYS A 446 -5.05 -28.19 40.76
N PHE A 447 -5.79 -29.28 40.64
CA PHE A 447 -5.23 -30.63 40.70
C PHE A 447 -4.28 -30.91 39.53
N SER A 448 -4.68 -30.55 38.32
CA SER A 448 -3.87 -30.70 37.10
C SER A 448 -2.55 -29.91 37.17
N LEU A 449 -2.59 -28.70 37.74
CA LEU A 449 -1.39 -27.87 37.95
C LEU A 449 -0.43 -28.45 39.00
N THR A 450 -0.91 -29.31 39.89
CA THR A 450 -0.10 -29.87 41.00
C THR A 450 0.46 -31.25 40.64
N TYR A 451 -0.33 -32.11 40.01
CA TYR A 451 0.00 -33.52 39.78
C TYR A 451 0.12 -33.89 38.29
N GLY A 452 -0.08 -32.93 37.39
CA GLY A 452 -0.08 -33.13 35.94
C GLY A 452 -1.46 -33.52 35.39
N ILE A 453 -1.73 -33.11 34.15
CA ILE A 453 -3.04 -33.26 33.51
C ILE A 453 -3.41 -34.74 33.22
N ALA A 454 -2.42 -35.61 32.98
CA ALA A 454 -2.64 -37.03 32.73
C ALA A 454 -3.23 -37.75 33.95
N VAL A 455 -2.70 -37.47 35.15
CA VAL A 455 -3.22 -38.03 36.42
C VAL A 455 -4.61 -37.47 36.72
N ALA A 456 -4.85 -36.19 36.40
CA ALA A 456 -6.15 -35.56 36.57
C ALA A 456 -7.24 -36.24 35.71
N PHE A 457 -6.94 -36.56 34.46
CA PHE A 457 -7.89 -37.29 33.60
C PHE A 457 -8.10 -38.74 34.04
N ALA A 458 -7.06 -39.42 34.56
CA ALA A 458 -7.20 -40.77 35.11
C ALA A 458 -8.10 -40.80 36.37
N LEU A 459 -8.03 -39.79 37.22
CA LEU A 459 -8.94 -39.66 38.37
C LEU A 459 -10.36 -39.27 37.95
N LEU A 460 -10.50 -38.41 36.94
CA LEU A 460 -11.81 -38.05 36.40
C LEU A 460 -12.51 -39.26 35.75
N SER A 461 -11.76 -40.07 34.99
CA SER A 461 -12.31 -41.26 34.32
C SER A 461 -12.75 -42.32 35.32
N THR A 462 -11.98 -42.56 36.38
CA THR A 462 -12.33 -43.49 37.46
C THR A 462 -13.55 -43.02 38.27
N LEU A 463 -13.71 -41.70 38.48
CA LEU A 463 -14.89 -41.14 39.14
C LEU A 463 -16.17 -41.29 38.30
N ILE A 464 -16.06 -41.20 36.97
CA ILE A 464 -17.20 -41.31 36.03
C ILE A 464 -17.56 -42.79 35.77
N LEU A 465 -16.57 -43.68 35.75
CA LEU A 465 -16.74 -45.12 35.50
C LEU A 465 -17.06 -45.95 36.76
N ALA A 466 -16.96 -45.37 37.96
CA ALA A 466 -17.45 -46.02 39.18
C ALA A 466 -18.99 -46.05 39.17
N PRO A 467 -19.66 -47.21 39.02
CA PRO A 467 -21.11 -47.25 39.14
C PRO A 467 -21.51 -46.87 40.58
N PRO A 468 -22.71 -46.31 40.83
CA PRO A 468 -23.21 -46.06 42.18
C PRO A 468 -23.59 -47.38 42.88
N ALA A 469 -22.62 -48.28 43.07
CA ALA A 469 -22.78 -49.56 43.76
C ALA A 469 -23.02 -49.38 45.26
N VAL A 470 -22.84 -48.16 45.79
CA VAL A 470 -23.02 -47.85 47.22
C VAL A 470 -24.45 -47.41 47.55
N TRP A 471 -25.28 -47.01 46.58
CA TRP A 471 -26.66 -46.53 46.86
C TRP A 471 -27.73 -47.62 46.79
N PHE A 472 -27.50 -48.72 46.06
CA PHE A 472 -28.45 -49.85 45.99
C PHE A 472 -28.22 -50.94 47.05
N GLY A 473 -27.08 -50.93 47.77
CA GLY A 473 -26.80 -51.89 48.85
C GLY A 473 -27.56 -51.63 50.17
N ALA A 474 -28.01 -50.40 50.42
CA ALA A 474 -28.65 -50.01 51.68
C ALA A 474 -30.19 -50.19 51.73
N ARG A 475 -30.84 -50.61 50.63
CA ARG A 475 -32.30 -50.85 50.58
C ARG A 475 -32.72 -52.33 50.73
N ARG A 476 -31.78 -53.28 50.87
CA ARG A 476 -32.10 -54.72 50.99
C ARG A 476 -32.12 -55.30 52.41
N LEU A 477 -31.97 -54.48 53.46
CA LEU A 477 -31.97 -54.94 54.86
C LEU A 477 -33.14 -54.41 55.71
N ARG A 478 -34.27 -54.01 55.10
CA ARG A 478 -35.46 -53.54 55.85
C ARG A 478 -36.76 -54.28 55.54
N SER A 479 -36.71 -55.54 55.10
CA SER A 479 -37.90 -56.38 54.93
C SER A 479 -37.71 -57.83 55.40
N ARG A 480 -37.36 -58.02 56.68
CA ARG A 480 -37.62 -59.28 57.38
C ARG A 480 -38.13 -59.05 58.80
N GLY A 481 -39.39 -59.42 59.01
CA GLY A 481 -40.02 -59.70 60.31
C GLY A 481 -41.53 -59.48 60.27
N PRO A 482 -42.36 -60.26 60.99
CA PRO A 482 -42.34 -61.72 61.24
C PRO A 482 -43.55 -62.41 60.57
N ARG A 483 -43.50 -63.73 60.34
CA ARG A 483 -44.70 -64.52 60.01
C ARG A 483 -45.35 -64.99 61.31
N ALA A 484 -46.67 -64.83 61.38
CA ALA A 484 -47.55 -65.52 62.31
C ALA A 484 -47.54 -67.04 62.07
#